data_AF-A0A952EZE0-F1
#
_entry.id   AF-A0A952EZE0-F1
#
_cell.length_a   1.000
_cell.length_b   1.000
_cell.length_c   1.000
_cell.angle_alpha   90.00
_cell.angle_beta   90.00
_cell.angle_gamma   90.00
#
_symmetry.space_group_name_H-M   'P 1'
#
loop_
_entity.id
_entity.type
_entity.pdbx_description
1 polymer ?
#
loop_
_entity_poly.entity_id
_entity_poly.type
_entity_poly.pdbx_seq_one_letter_code
_entity_poly.pdbx_strand_id
1 'polypeptide(L)'
;VETIAQANHPDVREYWRHLHPFYVRRIMKLWGAFVDVETAAATLPPEPVLTGSFIDHHSFELGERQFELYATPGGETTDALVVWMPEHRTVFIGNLMGPFFGHVPNLYTLRGDKIRSAMAFMHSVDRVIALGPETLVNGHDVFRGADEILTTMTKVRNATAYLRDRTIDAMNSGADLWTLMRDVTLPPELALPQVHGKVAWIVRAIWEEHVGWFRYDALEQLLAASGRENHSEVQWLEQEIKNTTVKEDQ
;
A
#
# COMPACT_ATOMS: atom_id res chain seq x y z
N VAL A 1 9.67 20.42 23.42
CA VAL A 1 9.65 19.88 22.04
C VAL A 1 8.48 18.94 21.99
N GLU A 2 7.54 19.17 21.08
CA GLU A 2 6.42 18.25 20.83
C GLU A 2 6.80 17.29 19.70
N THR A 3 6.33 16.05 19.80
CA THR A 3 6.51 14.99 18.82
C THR A 3 5.17 14.31 18.65
N ILE A 4 4.55 14.54 17.50
CA ILE A 4 3.19 14.09 17.20
C ILE A 4 3.27 13.07 16.05
N ALA A 5 2.55 11.96 16.20
CA ALA A 5 2.40 10.96 15.14
C ALA A 5 0.93 10.54 14.99
N GLN A 6 0.62 9.82 13.92
CA GLN A 6 -0.69 9.18 13.78
C GLN A 6 -0.82 8.04 14.81
N ALA A 7 -2.04 7.75 15.25
CA ALA A 7 -2.34 6.82 16.35
C ALA A 7 -1.81 5.38 16.19
N ASN A 8 -1.65 4.90 14.96
CA ASN A 8 -1.15 3.57 14.60
C ASN A 8 0.37 3.51 14.50
N HIS A 9 1.07 4.64 14.69
CA HIS A 9 2.53 4.68 14.64
C HIS A 9 3.18 3.63 15.57
N PRO A 10 2.75 3.47 16.84
CA PRO A 10 3.32 2.45 17.72
C PRO A 10 3.22 1.03 17.15
N ASP A 11 2.09 0.67 16.54
CA ASP A 11 1.86 -0.65 15.95
C ASP A 11 2.79 -0.90 14.76
N VAL A 12 2.96 0.13 13.91
CA VAL A 12 3.90 0.05 12.78
C VAL A 12 5.33 -0.09 13.28
N ARG A 13 5.73 0.68 14.29
CA ARG A 13 7.07 0.58 14.89
C ARG A 13 7.30 -0.76 15.57
N GLU A 14 6.30 -1.32 16.24
CA GLU A 14 6.42 -2.59 16.96
C GLU A 14 6.84 -3.73 16.03
N TYR A 15 6.09 -3.98 14.96
CA TYR A 15 6.42 -5.11 14.08
C TYR A 15 7.73 -4.87 13.32
N TRP A 16 8.05 -3.62 13.00
CA TRP A 16 9.33 -3.27 12.38
C TRP A 16 10.52 -3.55 13.31
N ARG A 17 10.41 -3.24 14.61
CA ARG A 17 11.44 -3.58 15.61
C ARG A 17 11.61 -5.09 15.74
N HIS A 18 10.51 -5.83 15.92
CA HIS A 18 10.56 -7.28 16.08
C HIS A 18 11.06 -8.02 14.83
N LEU A 19 10.78 -7.49 13.64
CA LEU A 19 11.17 -8.09 12.37
C LEU A 19 12.39 -7.41 11.72
N HIS A 20 13.13 -6.55 12.44
CA HIS A 20 14.24 -5.80 11.85
C HIS A 20 15.25 -6.71 11.11
N PRO A 21 15.78 -7.79 11.71
CA PRO A 21 16.72 -8.67 10.98
C PRO A 21 16.11 -9.34 9.76
N PHE A 22 14.80 -9.67 9.81
CA PHE A 22 14.08 -10.26 8.68
C PHE A 22 13.99 -9.27 7.52
N TYR A 23 13.60 -8.04 7.83
CA TYR A 23 13.46 -6.98 6.86
C TYR A 23 14.80 -6.57 6.26
N VAL A 24 15.85 -6.40 7.05
CA VAL A 24 17.20 -6.03 6.57
C VAL A 24 17.71 -7.01 5.53
N ARG A 25 17.62 -8.33 5.77
CA ARG A 25 18.03 -9.35 4.78
C ARG A 25 17.30 -9.18 3.44
N ARG A 26 16.03 -8.77 3.47
CA ARG A 26 15.20 -8.57 2.27
C ARG A 26 15.46 -7.22 1.60
N ILE A 27 15.69 -6.12 2.35
CA ILE A 27 16.20 -4.86 1.77
C ILE A 27 17.52 -5.16 1.05
N MET A 28 18.50 -5.79 1.72
CA MET A 28 19.83 -6.09 1.15
C MET A 28 19.73 -6.81 -0.18
N LYS A 29 18.84 -7.81 -0.28
CA LYS A 29 18.66 -8.58 -1.52
C LYS A 29 18.16 -7.73 -2.70
N LEU A 30 17.36 -6.70 -2.42
CA LEU A 30 16.78 -5.82 -3.44
C LEU A 30 17.68 -4.63 -3.76
N TRP A 31 18.30 -4.04 -2.75
CA TRP A 31 18.94 -2.72 -2.84
C TRP A 31 20.42 -2.72 -2.46
N GLY A 32 20.96 -3.80 -1.91
CA GLY A 32 22.34 -3.86 -1.42
C GLY A 32 23.41 -3.72 -2.51
N ALA A 33 23.03 -3.86 -3.79
CA ALA A 33 23.91 -3.55 -4.92
C ALA A 33 24.01 -2.04 -5.23
N PHE A 34 23.07 -1.24 -4.73
CA PHE A 34 22.93 0.19 -5.04
C PHE A 34 23.07 1.09 -3.81
N VAL A 35 22.94 0.53 -2.61
CA VAL A 35 22.94 1.25 -1.34
C VAL A 35 23.73 0.44 -0.32
N ASP A 36 24.55 1.09 0.50
CA ASP A 36 25.21 0.47 1.66
C ASP A 36 24.19 0.24 2.78
N VAL A 37 23.34 -0.75 2.55
CA VAL A 37 22.24 -1.12 3.45
C VAL A 37 22.79 -1.76 4.72
N GLU A 38 23.98 -2.37 4.70
CA GLU A 38 24.58 -2.98 5.90
C GLU A 38 24.94 -1.90 6.92
N THR A 39 25.62 -0.84 6.49
CA THR A 39 25.90 0.32 7.35
C THR A 39 24.61 1.05 7.76
N ALA A 40 23.66 1.23 6.82
CA ALA A 40 22.39 1.91 7.10
C ALA A 40 21.44 1.13 8.02
N ALA A 41 21.53 -0.21 8.04
CA ALA A 41 20.69 -1.08 8.86
C ALA A 41 21.32 -1.50 10.19
N ALA A 42 22.64 -1.37 10.32
CA ALA A 42 23.38 -1.69 11.55
C ALA A 42 22.97 -0.80 12.73
N THR A 43 22.47 0.41 12.46
CA THR A 43 21.96 1.32 13.49
C THR A 43 20.61 1.87 13.07
N LEU A 44 19.55 1.41 13.75
CA LEU A 44 18.28 2.11 13.69
C LEU A 44 18.45 3.48 14.35
N PRO A 45 17.97 4.58 13.74
CA PRO A 45 17.92 5.86 14.44
C PRO A 45 17.05 5.69 15.70
N PRO A 46 17.36 6.43 16.78
CA PRO A 46 16.56 6.37 18.00
C PRO A 46 15.10 6.72 17.67
N GLU A 47 14.17 5.88 18.13
CA GLU A 47 12.75 6.16 17.93
C GLU A 47 12.35 7.42 18.71
N PRO A 48 11.58 8.31 18.08
CA PRO A 48 11.16 9.52 18.76
C PRO A 48 10.17 9.16 19.88
N VAL A 49 10.34 9.77 21.06
CA VAL A 49 9.36 9.66 22.15
C VAL A 49 8.17 10.53 21.80
N LEU A 50 7.04 9.91 21.47
CA LEU A 50 5.81 10.65 21.16
C LEU A 50 5.30 11.39 22.39
N THR A 51 4.99 12.67 22.22
CA THR A 51 4.30 13.48 23.24
C THR A 51 2.79 13.55 22.97
N GLY A 52 2.35 13.16 21.77
CA GLY A 52 0.94 13.11 21.40
C GLY A 52 0.69 12.25 20.17
N SER A 53 -0.57 11.85 19.99
CA SER A 53 -1.03 11.14 18.80
C SER A 53 -2.44 11.56 18.41
N PHE A 54 -2.80 11.38 17.15
CA PHE A 54 -4.13 11.69 16.64
C PHE A 54 -4.65 10.59 15.71
N ILE A 55 -5.97 10.44 15.64
CA ILE A 55 -6.60 9.38 14.83
C ILE A 55 -6.78 9.84 13.38
N ASP A 56 -7.48 10.96 13.16
CA ASP A 56 -7.85 11.44 11.83
C ASP A 56 -7.27 12.81 11.49
N HIS A 57 -7.46 13.79 12.39
CA HIS A 57 -7.02 15.17 12.19
C HIS A 57 -6.43 15.76 13.48
N HIS A 58 -5.42 16.60 13.32
CA HIS A 58 -4.86 17.43 14.39
C HIS A 58 -4.35 18.76 13.82
N SER A 59 -4.55 19.87 14.52
CA SER A 59 -4.12 21.19 14.07
C SER A 59 -3.35 21.91 15.17
N PHE A 60 -2.31 22.64 14.82
CA PHE A 60 -1.52 23.46 15.75
C PHE A 60 -0.95 24.70 15.06
N GLU A 61 -0.53 25.67 15.87
CA GLU A 61 0.16 26.88 15.40
C GLU A 61 1.61 26.86 15.87
N LEU A 62 2.54 27.20 14.98
CA LEU A 62 3.95 27.34 15.32
C LEU A 62 4.58 28.49 14.54
N GLY A 63 5.04 29.52 15.27
CA GLY A 63 5.64 30.71 14.65
C GLY A 63 4.67 31.43 13.72
N GLU A 64 3.44 31.66 14.19
CA GLU A 64 2.37 32.38 13.47
C GLU A 64 1.89 31.68 12.17
N ARG A 65 2.19 30.39 12.01
CA ARG A 65 1.73 29.56 10.89
C ARG A 65 0.81 28.46 11.39
N GLN A 66 -0.29 28.24 10.69
CA GLN A 66 -1.16 27.10 10.95
C GLN A 66 -0.64 25.86 10.24
N PHE A 67 -0.70 24.74 10.96
CA PHE A 67 -0.39 23.42 10.44
C PHE A 67 -1.56 22.49 10.73
N GLU A 68 -2.02 21.78 9.71
CA GLU A 68 -3.04 20.76 9.81
C GLU A 68 -2.44 19.40 9.44
N LEU A 69 -2.63 18.41 10.30
CA LEU A 69 -2.19 17.04 10.12
C LEU A 69 -3.41 16.20 9.79
N TYR A 70 -3.33 15.44 8.70
CA TYR A 70 -4.40 14.53 8.28
C TYR A 70 -3.86 13.11 8.15
N ALA A 71 -4.56 12.15 8.73
CA ALA A 71 -4.26 10.73 8.54
C ALA A 71 -4.53 10.33 7.08
N THR A 72 -3.55 9.68 6.46
CA THR A 72 -3.59 9.24 5.06
C THR A 72 -2.98 7.84 4.89
N PRO A 73 -3.65 6.79 5.40
CA PRO A 73 -3.19 5.41 5.26
C PRO A 73 -3.32 4.90 3.82
N GLY A 74 -2.66 3.78 3.52
CA GLY A 74 -2.84 3.04 2.25
C GLY A 74 -1.82 3.38 1.16
N GLY A 75 -0.94 4.36 1.37
CA GLY A 75 0.18 4.68 0.47
C GLY A 75 1.37 3.73 0.59
N GLU A 76 2.57 4.31 0.73
CA GLU A 76 3.80 3.53 0.92
C GLU A 76 3.82 2.74 2.24
N THR A 77 3.03 3.17 3.24
CA THR A 77 2.93 2.59 4.58
C THR A 77 1.45 2.41 4.98
N THR A 78 1.22 1.51 5.93
CA THR A 78 -0.11 1.26 6.53
C THR A 78 -0.54 2.38 7.48
N ASP A 79 0.43 3.11 8.03
CA ASP A 79 0.21 4.33 8.80
C ASP A 79 1.01 5.50 8.20
N ALA A 80 0.32 6.58 7.83
CA ALA A 80 0.89 7.79 7.28
C ALA A 80 0.02 9.00 7.62
N LEU A 81 0.63 10.18 7.55
CA LEU A 81 -0.03 11.46 7.63
C LEU A 81 0.51 12.42 6.56
N VAL A 82 -0.29 13.44 6.24
CA VAL A 82 0.16 14.62 5.49
C VAL A 82 0.13 15.85 6.38
N VAL A 83 1.00 16.81 6.08
CA VAL A 83 1.03 18.12 6.74
C VAL A 83 0.57 19.18 5.76
N TRP A 84 -0.45 19.94 6.11
CA TRP A 84 -1.03 21.00 5.30
C TRP A 84 -0.77 22.36 5.94
N MET A 85 -0.37 23.32 5.12
CA MET A 85 -0.19 24.72 5.49
C MET A 85 -1.18 25.57 4.67
N PRO A 86 -2.36 25.88 5.22
CA PRO A 86 -3.45 26.49 4.47
C PRO A 86 -3.09 27.84 3.86
N GLU A 87 -2.41 28.71 4.61
CA GLU A 87 -2.05 30.06 4.13
C GLU A 87 -1.07 30.03 2.96
N HIS A 88 -0.23 28.99 2.90
CA HIS A 88 0.81 28.82 1.88
C HIS A 88 0.36 27.89 0.76
N ARG A 89 -0.84 27.31 0.88
CA ARG A 89 -1.38 26.28 0.00
C ARG A 89 -0.35 25.18 -0.30
N THR A 90 0.40 24.80 0.74
CA THR A 90 1.52 23.85 0.65
C THR A 90 1.22 22.58 1.43
N VAL A 91 1.35 21.42 0.78
CA VAL A 91 1.18 20.11 1.43
C VAL A 91 2.47 19.30 1.40
N PHE A 92 2.80 18.67 2.53
CA PHE A 92 3.85 17.66 2.65
C PHE A 92 3.18 16.30 2.73
N ILE A 93 3.35 15.48 1.71
CA ILE A 93 2.64 14.19 1.60
C ILE A 93 3.49 13.00 2.06
N GLY A 94 4.72 13.24 2.53
CA GLY A 94 5.70 12.18 2.76
C GLY A 94 5.83 11.31 1.52
N ASN A 95 5.72 9.98 1.70
CA ASN A 95 5.71 9.02 0.61
C ASN A 95 4.30 8.44 0.34
N LEU A 96 3.22 9.20 0.56
CA LEU A 96 1.87 8.74 0.24
C LEU A 96 1.80 8.17 -1.19
N MET A 97 2.36 8.87 -2.18
CA MET A 97 2.43 8.44 -3.59
C MET A 97 3.64 7.54 -3.92
N GLY A 98 4.42 7.14 -2.91
CA GLY A 98 5.71 6.50 -3.08
C GLY A 98 6.84 7.49 -3.42
N PRO A 99 8.03 6.98 -3.75
CA PRO A 99 9.21 7.82 -3.94
C PRO A 99 9.15 8.69 -5.21
N PHE A 100 8.32 8.32 -6.19
CA PHE A 100 8.15 9.05 -7.45
C PHE A 100 6.71 9.52 -7.60
N PHE A 101 6.51 10.83 -7.63
CA PHE A 101 5.19 11.42 -7.81
C PHE A 101 4.61 11.08 -9.19
N GLY A 102 3.31 10.79 -9.26
CA GLY A 102 2.64 10.50 -10.54
C GLY A 102 2.93 9.10 -11.12
N HIS A 103 3.42 8.15 -10.31
CA HIS A 103 3.69 6.78 -10.74
C HIS A 103 2.61 5.82 -10.23
N VAL A 104 2.58 4.62 -10.82
CA VAL A 104 1.79 3.50 -10.28
C VAL A 104 2.20 3.25 -8.82
N PRO A 105 1.25 3.28 -7.86
CA PRO A 105 1.58 3.17 -6.44
C PRO A 105 2.10 1.78 -6.08
N ASN A 106 2.83 1.67 -4.97
CA ASN A 106 3.35 0.39 -4.50
C ASN A 106 2.56 -0.12 -3.29
N LEU A 107 1.40 -0.70 -3.56
CA LEU A 107 0.49 -1.24 -2.55
C LEU A 107 1.00 -2.55 -1.92
N TYR A 108 2.09 -3.11 -2.44
CA TYR A 108 2.82 -4.21 -1.83
C TYR A 108 4.27 -4.23 -2.31
N THR A 109 5.20 -3.82 -1.44
CA THR A 109 6.62 -3.81 -1.78
C THR A 109 7.17 -5.22 -1.97
N LEU A 110 8.01 -5.44 -2.99
CA LEU A 110 8.68 -6.73 -3.24
C LEU A 110 9.54 -7.20 -2.08
N ARG A 111 9.94 -6.28 -1.21
CA ARG A 111 10.62 -6.61 0.04
C ARG A 111 9.77 -7.48 0.94
N GLY A 112 8.47 -7.60 0.71
CA GLY A 112 7.52 -8.26 1.59
C GLY A 112 7.22 -7.34 2.75
N ASP A 113 5.98 -6.92 2.88
CA ASP A 113 5.48 -6.07 3.96
C ASP A 113 3.96 -6.28 4.07
N LYS A 114 3.30 -5.59 5.00
CA LYS A 114 1.83 -5.59 5.03
C LYS A 114 1.28 -4.99 3.73
N ILE A 115 0.23 -5.62 3.18
CA ILE A 115 -0.54 -5.08 2.05
C ILE A 115 -1.14 -3.73 2.45
N ARG A 116 -1.12 -2.77 1.52
CA ARG A 116 -1.73 -1.45 1.71
C ARG A 116 -3.01 -1.38 0.89
N SER A 117 -4.10 -1.00 1.55
CA SER A 117 -5.42 -1.02 0.94
C SER A 117 -5.53 -0.03 -0.21
N ALA A 118 -6.00 -0.52 -1.38
CA ALA A 118 -6.25 0.34 -2.53
C ALA A 118 -7.35 1.37 -2.25
N MET A 119 -8.37 0.99 -1.48
CA MET A 119 -9.44 1.90 -1.07
C MET A 119 -8.92 2.99 -0.13
N ALA A 120 -8.16 2.61 0.90
CA ALA A 120 -7.57 3.58 1.81
C ALA A 120 -6.64 4.56 1.07
N PHE A 121 -5.83 4.06 0.13
CA PHE A 121 -5.00 4.88 -0.73
C PHE A 121 -5.82 5.93 -1.50
N MET A 122 -6.89 5.51 -2.20
CA MET A 122 -7.72 6.44 -2.97
C MET A 122 -8.36 7.50 -2.08
N HIS A 123 -8.87 7.14 -0.91
CA HIS A 123 -9.41 8.12 0.04
C HIS A 123 -8.35 9.12 0.52
N SER A 124 -7.13 8.65 0.78
CA SER A 124 -6.00 9.51 1.13
C SER A 124 -5.61 10.47 0.02
N VAL A 125 -5.64 10.01 -1.24
CA VAL A 125 -5.39 10.87 -2.41
C VAL A 125 -6.51 11.89 -2.61
N ASP A 126 -7.78 11.45 -2.53
CA ASP A 126 -8.95 12.32 -2.63
C ASP A 126 -8.92 13.42 -1.54
N ARG A 127 -8.46 13.07 -0.32
CA ARG A 127 -8.29 14.03 0.77
C ARG A 127 -7.27 15.12 0.44
N VAL A 128 -6.11 14.76 -0.10
CA VAL A 128 -5.08 15.75 -0.49
C VAL A 128 -5.54 16.59 -1.69
N ILE A 129 -6.26 15.99 -2.65
CA ILE A 129 -6.89 16.73 -3.75
C ILE A 129 -7.84 17.80 -3.20
N ALA A 130 -8.65 17.47 -2.19
CA ALA A 130 -9.61 18.40 -1.59
C ALA A 130 -8.96 19.60 -0.87
N LEU A 131 -7.71 19.48 -0.41
CA LEU A 131 -6.94 20.62 0.13
C LEU A 131 -6.57 21.64 -0.96
N GLY A 132 -6.52 21.20 -2.22
CA GLY A 132 -6.16 22.02 -3.37
C GLY A 132 -4.77 22.67 -3.24
N PRO A 133 -3.67 21.91 -3.09
CA PRO A 133 -2.33 22.47 -2.94
C PRO A 133 -1.84 23.18 -4.22
N GLU A 134 -1.10 24.28 -4.04
CA GLU A 134 -0.31 24.91 -5.09
C GLU A 134 1.15 24.45 -5.10
N THR A 135 1.64 24.02 -3.93
CA THR A 135 2.95 23.38 -3.76
C THR A 135 2.76 22.04 -3.05
N LEU A 136 3.34 20.98 -3.61
CA LEU A 136 3.33 19.64 -3.03
C LEU A 136 4.78 19.19 -2.81
N VAL A 137 5.11 18.86 -1.58
CA VAL A 137 6.38 18.26 -1.20
C VAL A 137 6.17 16.75 -1.04
N ASN A 138 6.62 16.01 -2.05
CA ASN A 138 6.79 14.56 -1.96
C ASN A 138 8.08 14.31 -1.17
N GLY A 139 8.20 13.20 -0.44
CA GLY A 139 9.34 12.94 0.47
C GLY A 139 10.74 13.04 -0.16
N HIS A 140 10.82 13.16 -1.49
CA HIS A 140 12.04 13.24 -2.27
C HIS A 140 12.13 14.49 -3.19
N ASP A 141 11.02 15.15 -3.51
CA ASP A 141 10.94 16.20 -4.54
C ASP A 141 9.82 17.23 -4.28
N VAL A 142 9.91 18.41 -4.90
CA VAL A 142 8.92 19.49 -4.77
C VAL A 142 8.25 19.78 -6.11
N PHE A 143 6.92 19.75 -6.13
CA PHE A 143 6.08 20.02 -7.29
C PHE A 143 5.28 21.31 -7.07
N ARG A 144 5.06 22.08 -8.14
CA ARG A 144 4.36 23.38 -8.10
C ARG A 144 3.35 23.48 -9.24
N GLY A 145 2.26 24.21 -8.98
CA GLY A 145 1.17 24.43 -9.92
C GLY A 145 -0.05 23.57 -9.56
N ALA A 146 -1.13 24.22 -9.14
CA ALA A 146 -2.33 23.54 -8.66
C ALA A 146 -2.94 22.60 -9.71
N ASP A 147 -3.01 23.03 -10.97
CA ASP A 147 -3.60 22.24 -12.06
C ASP A 147 -2.79 20.98 -12.37
N GLU A 148 -1.46 21.07 -12.38
CA GLU A 148 -0.57 19.94 -12.63
C GLU A 148 -0.63 18.93 -11.48
N ILE A 149 -0.63 19.43 -10.23
CA ILE A 149 -0.77 18.59 -9.04
C ILE A 149 -2.13 17.88 -9.06
N LEU A 150 -3.22 18.61 -9.27
CA LEU A 150 -4.57 18.07 -9.36
C LEU A 150 -4.67 17.01 -10.46
N THR A 151 -4.17 17.31 -11.66
CA THR A 151 -4.20 16.40 -12.81
C THR A 151 -3.44 15.12 -12.50
N THR A 152 -2.23 15.24 -11.95
CA THR A 152 -1.37 14.09 -11.63
C THR A 152 -2.00 13.21 -10.55
N MET A 153 -2.44 13.81 -9.44
CA MET A 153 -3.06 13.07 -8.34
C MET A 153 -4.36 12.38 -8.78
N THR A 154 -5.19 13.09 -9.55
CA THR A 154 -6.44 12.53 -10.11
C THR A 154 -6.16 11.34 -11.02
N LYS A 155 -5.11 11.43 -11.87
CA LYS A 155 -4.72 10.33 -12.75
C LYS A 155 -4.26 9.10 -11.96
N VAL A 156 -3.44 9.28 -10.91
CA VAL A 156 -3.00 8.19 -10.02
C VAL A 156 -4.18 7.54 -9.30
N ARG A 157 -5.10 8.36 -8.78
CA ARG A 157 -6.33 7.90 -8.13
C ARG A 157 -7.20 7.09 -9.07
N ASN A 158 -7.46 7.61 -10.28
CA ASN A 158 -8.32 6.95 -11.27
C ASN A 158 -7.68 5.67 -11.84
N ALA A 159 -6.37 5.66 -12.06
CA ALA A 159 -5.65 4.44 -12.43
C ALA A 159 -5.77 3.37 -11.34
N THR A 160 -5.67 3.75 -10.07
CA THR A 160 -5.84 2.81 -8.95
C THR A 160 -7.27 2.29 -8.85
N ALA A 161 -8.27 3.16 -9.01
CA ALA A 161 -9.68 2.78 -9.06
C ALA A 161 -9.95 1.77 -10.18
N TYR A 162 -9.45 2.06 -11.39
CA TYR A 162 -9.56 1.15 -12.52
C TYR A 162 -8.93 -0.22 -12.22
N LEU A 163 -7.71 -0.27 -11.69
CA LEU A 163 -7.05 -1.54 -11.37
C LEU A 163 -7.81 -2.33 -10.30
N ARG A 164 -8.38 -1.64 -9.30
CA ARG A 164 -9.25 -2.24 -8.30
C ARG A 164 -10.48 -2.86 -8.92
N ASP A 165 -11.23 -2.09 -9.70
CA ASP A 165 -12.49 -2.54 -10.27
C ASP A 165 -12.26 -3.69 -11.25
N ARG A 166 -11.23 -3.62 -12.10
CA ARG A 166 -10.83 -4.73 -12.98
C ARG A 166 -10.42 -5.99 -12.21
N THR A 167 -9.79 -5.83 -11.05
CA THR A 167 -9.42 -6.97 -10.19
C THR A 167 -10.66 -7.62 -9.60
N ILE A 168 -11.59 -6.82 -9.06
CA ILE A 168 -12.84 -7.31 -8.46
C ILE A 168 -13.75 -7.96 -9.51
N ASP A 169 -13.90 -7.36 -10.68
CA ASP A 169 -14.69 -7.93 -11.79
C ASP A 169 -14.20 -9.34 -12.16
N ALA A 170 -12.88 -9.51 -12.22
CA ALA A 170 -12.25 -10.77 -12.57
C ALA A 170 -12.35 -11.82 -11.46
N MET A 171 -12.24 -11.40 -10.19
CA MET A 171 -12.54 -12.27 -9.05
C MET A 171 -13.98 -12.80 -9.15
N ASN A 172 -14.94 -11.90 -9.43
CA ASN A 172 -16.35 -12.26 -9.57
C ASN A 172 -16.63 -13.14 -10.80
N SER A 173 -15.85 -13.00 -11.88
CA SER A 173 -15.98 -13.84 -13.08
C SER A 173 -15.28 -15.20 -12.97
N GLY A 174 -14.63 -15.49 -11.85
CA GLY A 174 -13.84 -16.71 -11.67
C GLY A 174 -12.52 -16.76 -12.45
N ALA A 175 -12.03 -15.61 -12.95
CA ALA A 175 -10.76 -15.57 -13.64
C ALA A 175 -9.58 -15.81 -12.68
N ASP A 176 -8.49 -16.40 -13.16
CA ASP A 176 -7.33 -16.66 -12.33
C ASP A 176 -6.43 -15.40 -12.19
N LEU A 177 -5.88 -15.23 -10.99
CA LEU A 177 -4.97 -14.11 -10.67
C LEU A 177 -3.79 -13.99 -11.63
N TRP A 178 -3.17 -15.09 -12.08
CA TRP A 178 -1.96 -15.03 -12.90
C TRP A 178 -2.24 -14.53 -14.31
N THR A 179 -3.37 -14.94 -14.89
CA THR A 179 -3.93 -14.37 -16.11
C THR A 179 -4.17 -12.88 -15.93
N LEU A 180 -4.75 -12.48 -14.80
CA LEU A 180 -5.02 -11.08 -14.52
C LEU A 180 -3.76 -10.23 -14.41
N MET A 181 -2.75 -10.71 -13.70
CA MET A 181 -1.45 -10.04 -13.59
C MET A 181 -0.75 -9.87 -14.94
N ARG A 182 -1.00 -10.76 -15.90
CA ARG A 182 -0.41 -10.72 -17.25
C ARG A 182 -1.17 -9.78 -18.19
N ASP A 183 -2.50 -9.83 -18.15
CA ASP A 183 -3.34 -9.27 -19.20
C ASP A 183 -3.94 -7.90 -18.83
N VAL A 184 -4.08 -7.58 -17.53
CA VAL A 184 -4.55 -6.26 -17.12
C VAL A 184 -3.50 -5.20 -17.41
N THR A 185 -3.92 -4.17 -18.14
CA THR A 185 -3.12 -2.98 -18.47
C THR A 185 -3.93 -1.73 -18.21
N LEU A 186 -3.23 -0.62 -17.98
CA LEU A 186 -3.86 0.70 -17.87
C LEU A 186 -4.22 1.21 -19.27
N PRO A 187 -5.44 1.73 -19.49
CA PRO A 187 -5.79 2.33 -20.76
C PRO A 187 -4.98 3.63 -20.98
N PRO A 188 -4.83 4.11 -22.22
CA PRO A 188 -3.94 5.23 -22.56
C PRO A 188 -4.16 6.50 -21.71
N GLU A 189 -5.41 6.83 -21.42
CA GLU A 189 -5.80 7.98 -20.60
C GLU A 189 -5.43 7.84 -19.12
N LEU A 190 -5.18 6.62 -18.63
CA LEU A 190 -4.72 6.31 -17.28
C LEU A 190 -3.26 5.83 -17.25
N ALA A 191 -2.53 5.95 -18.36
CA ALA A 191 -1.15 5.48 -18.43
C ALA A 191 -0.26 6.22 -17.40
N LEU A 192 0.41 5.44 -16.54
CA LEU A 192 1.32 5.93 -15.52
C LEU A 192 2.68 5.23 -15.65
N PRO A 193 3.79 5.93 -15.39
CA PRO A 193 5.09 5.29 -15.28
C PRO A 193 5.11 4.25 -14.16
N GLN A 194 5.87 3.17 -14.38
CA GLN A 194 5.92 2.01 -13.50
C GLN A 194 7.33 1.75 -12.98
N VAL A 195 7.99 2.79 -12.46
CA VAL A 195 9.37 2.69 -11.95
C VAL A 195 9.42 1.98 -10.60
N HIS A 196 8.49 2.29 -9.69
CA HIS A 196 8.46 1.71 -8.34
C HIS A 196 7.33 0.70 -8.17
N GLY A 197 6.07 1.10 -8.42
CA GLY A 197 4.95 0.17 -8.54
C GLY A 197 4.86 -0.45 -9.93
N LYS A 198 4.15 -1.58 -10.02
CA LYS A 198 3.79 -2.26 -11.27
C LYS A 198 2.32 -2.60 -11.25
N VAL A 199 1.66 -2.50 -12.40
CA VAL A 199 0.25 -2.88 -12.59
C VAL A 199 0.00 -4.30 -12.10
N ALA A 200 0.80 -5.26 -12.55
CA ALA A 200 0.69 -6.66 -12.14
C ALA A 200 0.79 -6.84 -10.60
N TRP A 201 1.64 -6.06 -9.93
CA TRP A 201 1.83 -6.17 -8.49
C TRP A 201 0.67 -5.54 -7.71
N ILE A 202 0.11 -4.42 -8.21
CA ILE A 202 -1.10 -3.84 -7.64
C ILE A 202 -2.29 -4.79 -7.78
N VAL A 203 -2.48 -5.40 -8.95
CA VAL A 203 -3.55 -6.39 -9.18
C VAL A 203 -3.45 -7.52 -8.16
N ARG A 204 -2.24 -8.04 -7.94
CA ARG A 204 -1.98 -9.04 -6.91
C ARG A 204 -2.24 -8.52 -5.49
N ALA A 205 -1.79 -7.32 -5.16
CA ALA A 205 -2.00 -6.73 -3.84
C ALA A 205 -3.49 -6.57 -3.52
N ILE A 206 -4.29 -6.10 -4.48
CA ILE A 206 -5.75 -5.97 -4.33
C ILE A 206 -6.41 -7.33 -4.17
N TRP A 207 -6.01 -8.32 -4.97
CA TRP A 207 -6.52 -9.67 -4.83
C TRP A 207 -6.24 -10.23 -3.42
N GLU A 208 -4.99 -10.17 -2.99
CA GLU A 208 -4.56 -10.71 -1.70
C GLU A 208 -5.09 -9.87 -0.52
N GLU A 209 -5.44 -8.60 -0.70
CA GLU A 209 -6.16 -7.78 0.29
C GLU A 209 -7.51 -8.42 0.66
N HIS A 210 -8.20 -9.00 -0.31
CA HIS A 210 -9.55 -9.53 -0.11
C HIS A 210 -9.59 -10.97 0.37
N VAL A 211 -8.72 -11.85 -0.16
CA VAL A 211 -8.79 -13.30 0.10
C VAL A 211 -7.48 -13.89 0.62
N GLY A 212 -6.46 -13.07 0.84
CA GLY A 212 -5.14 -13.52 1.29
C GLY A 212 -4.43 -14.40 0.27
N TRP A 213 -3.51 -15.22 0.78
CA TRP A 213 -2.68 -16.12 -0.02
C TRP A 213 -3.38 -17.44 -0.36
N PHE A 214 -4.46 -17.79 0.35
CA PHE A 214 -5.11 -19.08 0.20
C PHE A 214 -5.78 -19.19 -1.17
N ARG A 215 -5.49 -20.29 -1.84
CA ARG A 215 -6.01 -20.67 -3.16
C ARG A 215 -6.29 -22.17 -3.15
N TYR A 216 -7.14 -22.66 -4.03
CA TYR A 216 -7.51 -24.08 -4.04
C TYR A 216 -6.31 -25.03 -4.24
N ASP A 217 -5.29 -24.61 -4.99
CA ASP A 217 -3.99 -25.31 -5.10
C ASP A 217 -3.15 -25.23 -3.81
N ALA A 218 -3.34 -24.18 -3.01
CA ALA A 218 -2.71 -24.02 -1.70
C ALA A 218 -3.32 -24.95 -0.64
N LEU A 219 -4.57 -25.39 -0.82
CA LEU A 219 -5.19 -26.43 0.00
C LEU A 219 -4.41 -27.75 -0.07
N GLU A 220 -4.02 -28.19 -1.27
CA GLU A 220 -3.25 -29.42 -1.45
C GLU A 220 -1.88 -29.32 -0.77
N GLN A 221 -1.24 -28.15 -0.84
CA GLN A 221 0.04 -27.90 -0.15
C GLN A 221 -0.13 -27.95 1.38
N LEU A 222 -1.21 -27.34 1.90
CA LEU A 222 -1.54 -27.39 3.33
C LEU A 222 -1.86 -28.81 3.80
N LEU A 223 -2.65 -29.55 3.03
CA LEU A 223 -2.98 -30.96 3.30
C LEU A 223 -1.72 -31.82 3.28
N ALA A 224 -0.84 -31.65 2.29
CA ALA A 224 0.43 -32.36 2.25
C ALA A 224 1.32 -32.04 3.46
N ALA A 225 1.41 -30.77 3.86
CA ALA A 225 2.24 -30.33 4.98
C ALA A 225 1.70 -30.75 6.36
N SER A 226 0.38 -30.90 6.51
CA SER A 226 -0.30 -31.32 7.75
C SER A 226 -0.42 -32.84 7.89
N GLY A 227 0.19 -33.63 6.99
CA GLY A 227 -0.03 -35.09 6.98
C GLY A 227 -1.48 -35.47 6.68
N ARG A 228 -2.23 -34.56 6.05
CA ARG A 228 -3.67 -34.63 5.80
C ARG A 228 -4.51 -34.69 7.08
N GLU A 229 -3.97 -34.27 8.23
CA GLU A 229 -4.75 -34.04 9.44
C GLU A 229 -5.65 -32.83 9.22
N ASN A 230 -6.96 -33.06 9.35
CA ASN A 230 -7.97 -32.18 8.78
C ASN A 230 -8.59 -31.29 9.87
N HIS A 231 -8.61 -29.98 9.63
CA HIS A 231 -9.33 -29.00 10.45
C HIS A 231 -10.73 -28.78 9.85
N SER A 232 -11.74 -28.50 10.68
CA SER A 232 -13.17 -28.61 10.34
C SER A 232 -13.65 -27.92 9.05
N GLU A 233 -13.01 -26.83 8.62
CA GLU A 233 -13.38 -26.10 7.39
C GLU A 233 -12.88 -26.79 6.10
N VAL A 234 -11.79 -27.55 6.16
CA VAL A 234 -11.21 -28.25 4.99
C VAL A 234 -12.03 -29.48 4.61
N GLN A 235 -12.70 -30.13 5.57
CA GLN A 235 -13.61 -31.26 5.32
C GLN A 235 -14.79 -30.89 4.41
N TRP A 236 -15.36 -29.68 4.60
CA TRP A 236 -16.47 -29.20 3.78
C TRP A 236 -16.01 -28.91 2.34
N LEU A 237 -14.85 -28.26 2.17
CA LEU A 237 -14.27 -27.99 0.85
C LEU A 237 -13.96 -29.29 0.09
N GLU A 238 -13.38 -30.30 0.75
CA GLU A 238 -13.10 -31.59 0.12
C GLU A 238 -14.38 -32.28 -0.40
N GLN A 239 -15.47 -32.21 0.36
CA GLN A 239 -16.76 -32.77 -0.08
C GLN A 239 -17.32 -32.01 -1.28
N GLU A 240 -17.22 -30.69 -1.29
CA GLU A 240 -17.74 -29.85 -2.37
C GLU A 240 -16.94 -30.03 -3.67
N ILE A 241 -15.61 -30.13 -3.58
CA ILE A 241 -14.74 -30.45 -4.73
C ILE A 241 -15.10 -31.83 -5.28
N LYS A 242 -15.18 -32.87 -4.43
CA LYS A 242 -15.56 -34.23 -4.86
C LYS A 242 -16.94 -34.26 -5.53
N ASN A 243 -17.91 -33.52 -4.99
CA ASN A 243 -19.27 -33.45 -5.56
C ASN A 243 -19.31 -32.70 -6.89
N THR A 244 -18.41 -31.75 -7.12
CA THR A 244 -18.31 -30.98 -8.37
C THR A 244 -17.68 -31.83 -9.47
N THR A 245 -16.61 -32.56 -9.18
CA THR A 245 -15.95 -33.47 -10.15
C THR A 245 -16.90 -34.58 -10.61
N VAL A 246 -17.74 -35.13 -9.72
CA VAL A 246 -18.74 -36.16 -10.06
C VAL A 246 -19.84 -35.64 -10.99
N LYS A 247 -20.14 -34.34 -10.97
CA LYS A 247 -21.14 -33.72 -11.86
C LYS A 247 -20.60 -33.37 -13.25
N GLU A 248 -19.29 -33.19 -13.39
CA GLU A 248 -18.65 -32.92 -14.69
C GLU A 248 -18.44 -34.20 -15.52
N ASP A 249 -18.41 -35.36 -14.88
CA ASP A 249 -18.28 -36.69 -15.50
C ASP A 249 -19.64 -37.33 -15.90
N GLN A 250 -20.76 -36.60 -15.80
CA GLN A 250 -22.12 -37.03 -16.21
C GLN A 250 -22.65 -36.17 -17.36
#